data_AF-A0A833M703-F1
#
_entry.id   AF-A0A833M703-F1
#
_cell.length_a   1.000
_cell.length_b   1.000
_cell.length_c   1.000
_cell.angle_alpha   90.00
_cell.angle_beta   90.00
_cell.angle_gamma   90.00
#
_symmetry.space_group_name_H-M   'P 1'
#
loop_
_entity.id
_entity.type
_entity.pdbx_description
1 polymer ?
#
loop_
_entity_poly.entity_id
_entity_poly.type
_entity_poly.pdbx_seq_one_letter_code
_entity_poly.pdbx_strand_id
1 'polypeptide(L)' 'RDVRGELAAAGVLVRAASRATIDEEMPEAYKDVAGVVDVVDGAGIGRKVARLRPLAVVKG' A
#
# COMPACT_ATOMS: atom_id res chain seq x y z
N ARG A 1 -12.91 -7.64 -8.21
CA ARG A 1 -12.55 -6.22 -8.36
C ARG A 1 -11.31 -6.14 -9.26
N ASP A 2 -11.08 -5.02 -9.95
CA ASP A 2 -9.90 -4.83 -10.79
C ASP A 2 -8.83 -4.04 -10.02
N VAL A 3 -8.07 -4.74 -9.16
CA VAL A 3 -7.00 -4.14 -8.33
C VAL A 3 -5.95 -3.45 -9.19
N ARG A 4 -5.65 -4.02 -10.36
CA ARG A 4 -4.71 -3.42 -11.32
C ARG A 4 -5.26 -2.12 -11.89
N GLY A 5 -6.55 -2.07 -12.19
CA GLY A 5 -7.26 -0.86 -12.63
C GLY A 5 -7.27 0.22 -11.56
N GLU A 6 -7.53 -0.14 -10.31
CA GLU A 6 -7.50 0.79 -9.17
C GLU A 6 -6.10 1.37 -8.93
N LEU A 7 -5.06 0.54 -8.97
CA LEU A 7 -3.67 0.99 -8.85
C LEU A 7 -3.23 1.84 -10.06
N ALA A 8 -3.67 1.49 -11.27
CA ALA A 8 -3.43 2.30 -12.47
C ALA A 8 -4.13 3.67 -12.37
N ALA A 9 -5.37 3.74 -11.87
CA ALA A 9 -6.09 4.98 -11.62
C ALA A 9 -5.40 5.85 -10.56
N ALA A 10 -4.75 5.22 -9.57
CA ALA A 10 -3.90 5.90 -8.60
C ALA A 10 -2.51 6.30 -9.15
N GLY A 11 -2.21 5.99 -10.41
CA GLY A 11 -0.93 6.30 -11.07
C GLY A 11 0.22 5.41 -10.62
N VAL A 12 -0.08 4.18 -10.15
CA VAL A 12 0.91 3.20 -9.67
C VAL A 12 1.09 2.10 -10.73
N LEU A 13 2.32 1.92 -11.21
CA LEU A 13 2.65 0.89 -12.19
C LEU A 13 2.84 -0.46 -11.51
N VAL A 14 2.06 -1.48 -11.90
CA VAL A 14 2.17 -2.82 -11.31
C VAL A 14 2.75 -3.83 -12.31
N ARG A 15 3.70 -4.65 -11.84
CA ARG A 15 4.20 -5.86 -12.49
C ARG A 15 4.17 -7.00 -11.48
N ALA A 16 3.52 -8.09 -11.83
CA ALA A 16 3.43 -9.27 -10.98
C ALA A 16 3.66 -10.55 -11.80
N ALA A 17 4.21 -11.60 -11.19
CA ALA A 17 4.39 -12.91 -11.83
C ALA A 17 3.06 -13.59 -12.17
N SER A 18 2.02 -13.37 -11.35
CA SER A 18 0.68 -13.88 -11.59
C SER A 18 -0.41 -12.88 -11.18
N ARG A 19 -1.64 -13.09 -11.65
CA ARG A 19 -2.82 -12.34 -11.19
C ARG A 19 -3.11 -12.59 -9.70
N ALA A 20 -2.93 -13.82 -9.23
CA ALA A 20 -3.14 -14.17 -7.82
C ALA A 20 -2.24 -13.36 -6.88
N THR A 21 -0.98 -13.12 -7.28
CA THR A 21 -0.03 -12.28 -6.53
C THR A 21 -0.49 -10.82 -6.40
N ILE A 22 -1.31 -10.31 -7.33
CA ILE A 22 -1.89 -8.96 -7.24
C ILE A 22 -3.09 -8.96 -6.29
N ASP A 23 -3.92 -10.02 -6.36
CA ASP A 23 -5.13 -10.14 -5.56
C ASP A 23 -4.84 -10.38 -4.06
N GLU A 24 -3.68 -10.95 -3.71
CA GLU A 24 -3.22 -11.06 -2.32
C GLU A 24 -2.85 -9.71 -1.68
N GLU A 25 -2.53 -8.69 -2.49
CA GLU A 25 -2.02 -7.39 -2.03
C GLU A 25 -3.10 -6.30 -1.99
N MET A 26 -4.37 -6.70 -1.91
CA MET A 26 -5.49 -5.77 -1.82
C MET A 26 -5.25 -4.75 -0.68
N PRO A 27 -5.29 -3.43 -0.93
CA PRO A 27 -5.14 -2.40 0.11
C PRO A 27 -6.14 -2.57 1.26
N GLU A 28 -7.30 -3.15 0.98
CA GLU A 28 -8.37 -3.48 1.94
C GLU A 28 -8.02 -4.65 2.87
N ALA A 29 -7.04 -5.50 2.50
CA ALA A 29 -6.53 -6.55 3.38
C ALA A 29 -5.72 -5.96 4.56
N TYR A 30 -5.32 -4.69 4.45
CA TYR A 30 -4.60 -3.98 5.48
C TYR A 30 -5.46 -2.87 6.08
N LYS A 31 -5.34 -2.69 7.40
CA LYS A 31 -5.91 -1.52 8.10
C LYS A 31 -5.38 -0.24 7.46
N ASP A 32 -6.08 0.88 7.64
CA ASP A 32 -5.52 2.20 7.31
C ASP A 32 -4.19 2.39 8.04
N VAL A 33 -3.10 2.26 7.30
CA VAL A 33 -1.72 2.37 7.80
C VAL A 33 -1.47 3.76 8.38
N ALA A 34 -2.15 4.80 7.90
CA ALA A 34 -2.02 6.14 8.46
C ALA A 34 -2.48 6.15 9.93
N GLY A 35 -3.63 5.54 10.23
CA GLY A 35 -4.14 5.43 11.60
C GLY A 35 -3.21 4.65 12.54
N VAL A 36 -2.56 3.59 12.04
CA VAL A 36 -1.57 2.84 12.82
C VAL A 36 -0.36 3.72 13.14
N VAL A 37 0.17 4.44 12.14
CA VAL A 37 1.29 5.35 12.33
C VAL A 37 0.93 6.51 13.26
N ASP A 38 -0.30 7.02 13.20
CA ASP A 38 -0.81 8.06 14.10
C ASP A 38 -0.81 7.62 15.56
N VAL A 39 -1.26 6.38 15.84
CA VAL A 39 -1.25 5.83 17.20
C VAL A 39 0.17 5.66 17.74
N VAL A 40 1.09 5.15 16.92
CA VAL A 40 2.50 4.93 17.30
C VAL A 40 3.21 6.26 17.61
N ASP A 41 2.96 7.28 16.80
CA ASP A 41 3.49 8.64 16.97
C ASP A 41 2.90 9.32 18.21
N GLY A 42 1.58 9.23 18.40
CA GLY A 42 0.89 9.77 19.58
C GLY A 42 1.28 9.08 20.89
N ALA A 43 1.66 7.81 20.85
CA ALA A 43 2.19 7.06 21.99
C ALA A 43 3.68 7.35 22.28
N GLY A 44 4.36 8.12 21.44
CA GLY A 44 5.77 8.50 21.62
C GLY A 44 6.78 7.37 21.41
N ILE A 45 6.34 6.23 20.84
CA ILE A 45 7.17 5.04 20.59
C ILE A 45 7.67 4.95 19.14
N GLY A 46 7.33 5.94 18.31
CA GLY A 46 7.91 6.20 17.01
C GLY A 46 7.69 7.65 16.65
N ARG A 47 8.51 8.22 15.76
CA ARG A 47 8.33 9.60 15.29
C ARG A 47 8.01 9.56 13.80
N LYS A 48 6.96 10.25 13.38
CA LYS A 48 6.74 10.49 11.94
C LYS A 48 7.86 11.34 11.37
N VAL A 49 8.43 10.88 10.26
CA VAL A 49 9.51 11.59 9.55
C VAL A 49 9.08 11.97 8.15
N ALA A 50 8.58 11.00 7.37
CA ALA A 50 8.14 11.22 6.01
C ALA A 50 7.03 10.24 5.65
N ARG A 51 6.20 10.62 4.68
CA ARG A 51 5.22 9.74 4.03
C ARG A 51 5.59 9.57 2.57
N LEU A 52 5.73 8.33 2.13
CA LEU A 52 6.03 8.00 0.75
C LEU A 52 4.75 7.60 0.01
N ARG A 53 4.73 7.85 -1.30
CA ARG A 53 3.70 7.37 -2.21
C ARG A 53 4.38 6.48 -3.27
N PRO A 54 3.89 5.26 -3.50
CA PRO A 54 4.48 4.39 -4.50
C PRO A 54 4.26 4.94 -5.91
N LEU A 55 5.25 4.74 -6.77
CA LEU A 55 5.16 5.00 -8.22
C LEU A 55 5.06 3.69 -9.01
N ALA A 56 5.71 2.63 -8.52
CA ALA A 56 5.66 1.31 -9.09
C ALA A 56 5.74 0.23 -8.02
N VAL A 57 5.11 -0.93 -8.29
CA VAL A 57 5.12 -2.14 -7.47
C VAL A 57 5.50 -3.31 -8.37
N VAL A 58 6.58 -4.01 -8.01
CA VAL A 58 7.05 -5.22 -8.71
C VAL A 58 6.99 -6.37 -7.72
N LYS A 59 6.24 -7.43 -8.04
CA LYS A 59 6.09 -8.63 -7.22
C LYS A 59 6.37 -9.89 -8.05
N GLY A 60 7.00 -10.88 -7.45
CA GLY A 60 7.35 -12.16 -8.06
C GLY A 60 6.70 -13.30 -7.29
#